data_AF-A0AAX0ZFA5-F1
#
_entry.id   AF-A0AAX0ZFA5-F1
#
_cell.length_a   1.000
_cell.length_b   1.000
_cell.length_c   1.000
_cell.angle_alpha   90.00
_cell.angle_beta   90.00
_cell.angle_gamma   90.00
#
_symmetry.space_group_name_H-M   'P 1'
#
loop_
_entity.id
_entity.type
_entity.pdbx_description
1 polymer ?
#
loop_
_entity_poly.entity_id
_entity_poly.type
_entity_poly.pdbx_seq_one_letter_code
_entity_poly.pdbx_strand_id
1 'polypeptide(L)'
;MTAETNYFWLNCGYNRWNHNEPLVGQTAVFESGAQFNPTQGYRAFKQAQIGDKVVFYQVQTDAGLLGWGEIINVVTGAQNKIHVQFKFKETFKSLTTEYLKRSEALEFRMNHMKESLFNKISYDEFELIKGLGTGDVSVPRYFYMAETISFEPGETYTIYTHNVNGIKRNGYHHYTQLEVGDQILIYNRYSNQSVIGRAEVAHHIHTRPPEAGRTNSTAIEIRYIEDIPPVSLMTLNKHPKLKNLYFLQENAKQAIASLTPTQFEAIMEMSQNGGMKGQFETVGHSTGESTGDDIKPFILLLANDKSEGLKAAESLVEKANATPVITTAHPDFSEEMLYGRYLPNEAGAMYYREGFITELMPKTERQYLVIDQFERLDLDIFQMFINVLEGYEMTLPRYNRDGSMVKWSLHKDSFYRFNPNWHIVGVTYLSPQEVKEQFSPQFLKYARIIQVKH
;
A
#
# COMPACT_ATOMS: atom_id res chain seq x y z
N MET A 1 0.31 26.94 37.18
CA MET A 1 -0.45 26.06 36.27
C MET A 1 -0.43 26.72 34.91
N THR A 2 0.40 26.24 33.98
CA THR A 2 0.36 26.70 32.58
C THR A 2 -0.94 26.20 31.99
N ALA A 3 -1.84 27.12 31.60
CA ALA A 3 -3.08 26.77 30.93
C ALA A 3 -2.74 25.98 29.65
N GLU A 4 -3.46 24.89 29.42
CA GLU A 4 -3.30 24.03 28.25
C GLU A 4 -3.64 24.85 26.99
N THR A 5 -2.66 25.05 26.11
CA THR A 5 -2.81 25.85 24.89
C THR A 5 -3.74 25.14 23.91
N ASN A 6 -4.78 25.82 23.46
CA ASN A 6 -5.66 25.32 22.40
C ASN A 6 -5.19 25.80 21.02
N TYR A 7 -5.59 25.04 20.00
CA TYR A 7 -5.24 25.28 18.62
C TYR A 7 -6.51 25.40 17.78
N PHE A 8 -6.54 26.37 16.88
CA PHE A 8 -7.72 26.68 16.09
C PHE A 8 -7.41 26.93 14.61
N TRP A 9 -8.43 26.74 13.80
CA TRP A 9 -8.51 27.12 12.39
C TRP A 9 -9.55 28.23 12.22
N LEU A 10 -9.17 29.34 11.60
CA LEU A 10 -10.04 30.48 11.33
C LEU A 10 -10.14 30.75 9.83
N ASN A 11 -11.33 30.59 9.27
CA ASN A 11 -11.66 31.06 7.93
C ASN A 11 -11.83 32.59 7.95
N CYS A 12 -11.03 33.34 7.21
CA CYS A 12 -11.11 34.79 7.10
C CYS A 12 -11.41 35.24 5.67
N GLY A 13 -12.15 36.35 5.54
CA GLY A 13 -12.29 37.06 4.26
C GLY A 13 -11.08 37.94 3.98
N TYR A 14 -10.87 38.30 2.71
CA TYR A 14 -9.74 39.12 2.24
C TYR A 14 -9.59 40.42 3.05
N ASN A 15 -10.69 41.15 3.27
CA ASN A 15 -10.66 42.46 3.93
C ASN A 15 -10.40 42.43 5.45
N ARG A 16 -10.07 41.27 6.03
CA ARG A 16 -9.78 41.15 7.47
C ARG A 16 -8.36 41.55 7.82
N TRP A 17 -7.46 41.50 6.84
CA TRP A 17 -6.07 41.92 6.99
C TRP A 17 -5.75 43.01 5.98
N ASN A 18 -4.84 43.91 6.33
CA ASN A 18 -4.35 44.91 5.39
C ASN A 18 -3.24 44.28 4.54
N HIS A 19 -3.59 43.77 3.37
CA HIS A 19 -2.63 43.13 2.45
C HIS A 19 -1.65 44.11 1.79
N ASN A 20 -1.83 45.43 1.96
CA ASN A 20 -0.89 46.45 1.48
C ASN A 20 0.24 46.75 2.47
N GLU A 21 0.19 46.15 3.66
CA GLU A 21 1.21 46.27 4.71
C GLU A 21 1.69 44.87 5.13
N PRO A 22 2.88 44.76 5.76
CA PRO A 22 3.32 43.50 6.34
C PRO A 22 2.24 42.92 7.27
N LEU A 23 1.85 41.67 7.02
CA LEU A 23 0.80 41.01 7.81
C LEU A 23 1.26 40.74 9.24
N VAL A 24 2.53 40.38 9.42
CA VAL A 24 3.14 40.09 10.73
C VAL A 24 3.00 41.30 11.66
N GLY A 25 2.40 41.08 12.82
CA GLY A 25 2.16 42.11 13.83
C GLY A 25 0.80 42.81 13.73
N GLN A 26 0.07 42.67 12.61
CA GLN A 26 -1.30 43.16 12.51
C GLN A 26 -2.22 42.45 13.51
N THR A 27 -3.29 43.11 13.91
CA THR A 27 -4.32 42.53 14.79
C THR A 27 -5.70 42.64 14.17
N ALA A 28 -6.51 41.61 14.33
CA ALA A 28 -7.89 41.58 13.86
C ALA A 28 -8.83 41.10 14.97
N VAL A 29 -10.05 41.65 15.01
CA VAL A 29 -11.09 41.25 15.97
C VAL A 29 -12.19 40.50 15.25
N PHE A 30 -12.61 39.37 15.80
CA PHE A 30 -13.77 38.61 15.35
C PHE A 30 -14.78 38.49 16.50
N GLU A 31 -16.06 38.55 16.15
CA GLU A 31 -17.17 38.52 17.10
C GLU A 31 -18.09 37.33 16.83
N SER A 32 -18.54 36.65 17.89
CA SER A 32 -19.65 35.68 17.83
C SER A 32 -20.96 36.34 18.30
N GLY A 33 -21.86 36.71 17.38
CA GLY A 33 -23.11 37.42 17.67
C GLY A 33 -24.31 36.53 18.06
N ALA A 34 -25.40 37.13 18.60
CA ALA A 34 -26.67 36.45 18.90
C ALA A 34 -27.53 36.12 17.64
N GLN A 35 -27.19 36.69 16.47
CA GLN A 35 -27.76 36.34 15.16
C GLN A 35 -26.81 35.46 14.32
N PHE A 36 -25.68 35.04 14.91
CA PHE A 36 -24.70 34.18 14.25
C PHE A 36 -25.19 32.73 14.34
N ASN A 37 -25.25 32.04 13.20
CA ASN A 37 -25.70 30.66 13.14
C ASN A 37 -24.75 29.80 14.01
N PRO A 38 -25.24 28.89 14.89
CA PRO A 38 -24.39 27.98 15.65
C PRO A 38 -23.32 27.25 14.80
N THR A 39 -23.58 27.14 13.50
CA THR A 39 -22.65 26.65 12.47
C THR A 39 -21.47 27.58 12.19
N GLN A 40 -21.27 28.70 12.89
CA GLN A 40 -20.15 29.64 12.70
C GLN A 40 -19.10 29.57 13.82
N GLY A 41 -19.09 28.52 14.65
CA GLY A 41 -17.96 28.28 15.58
C GLY A 41 -18.14 28.79 17.01
N TYR A 42 -19.37 29.08 17.44
CA TYR A 42 -19.66 29.62 18.78
C TYR A 42 -19.03 28.81 19.93
N ARG A 43 -18.90 27.48 19.77
CA ARG A 43 -18.23 26.61 20.75
C ARG A 43 -16.73 26.88 20.82
N ALA A 44 -16.07 27.03 19.67
CA ALA A 44 -14.65 27.40 19.61
C ALA A 44 -14.41 28.78 20.23
N PHE A 45 -15.28 29.77 19.96
CA PHE A 45 -15.20 31.09 20.61
C PHE A 45 -15.32 31.04 22.14
N LYS A 46 -16.16 30.16 22.68
CA LYS A 46 -16.27 29.95 24.14
C LYS A 46 -15.04 29.32 24.78
N GLN A 47 -14.29 28.53 24.02
CA GLN A 47 -13.10 27.83 24.50
C GLN A 47 -11.81 28.63 24.31
N ALA A 48 -11.86 29.70 23.51
CA ALA A 48 -10.71 30.56 23.23
C ALA A 48 -10.17 31.24 24.48
N GLN A 49 -8.86 31.18 24.67
CA GLN A 49 -8.11 31.80 25.75
C GLN A 49 -6.93 32.59 25.21
N ILE A 50 -6.46 33.55 25.99
CA ILE A 50 -5.25 34.31 25.66
C ILE A 50 -4.05 33.34 25.61
N GLY A 51 -3.27 33.42 24.53
CA GLY A 51 -2.13 32.54 24.27
C GLY A 51 -2.44 31.35 23.37
N ASP A 52 -3.71 31.06 23.08
CA ASP A 52 -4.08 30.04 22.11
C ASP A 52 -3.60 30.38 20.70
N LYS A 53 -3.31 29.35 19.90
CA LYS A 53 -2.72 29.49 18.56
C LYS A 53 -3.75 29.26 17.47
N VAL A 54 -3.63 30.01 16.37
CA VAL A 54 -4.65 30.04 15.32
C VAL A 54 -4.01 30.06 13.94
N VAL A 55 -4.46 29.16 13.06
CA VAL A 55 -4.18 29.21 11.62
C VAL A 55 -5.23 30.09 10.93
N PHE A 56 -4.78 30.96 10.03
CA PHE A 56 -5.64 31.80 9.20
C PHE A 56 -5.73 31.23 7.78
N TYR A 57 -6.94 30.94 7.34
CA TYR A 57 -7.23 30.47 5.99
C TYR A 57 -8.16 31.42 5.25
N GLN A 58 -7.77 31.86 4.06
CA GLN A 58 -8.52 32.83 3.30
C GLN A 58 -9.48 32.15 2.30
N VAL A 59 -10.77 32.29 2.56
CA VAL A 59 -11.85 31.63 1.79
C VAL A 59 -12.32 32.43 0.57
N GLN A 60 -12.04 33.73 0.51
CA GLN A 60 -12.39 34.59 -0.61
C GLN A 60 -11.14 34.78 -1.47
N THR A 61 -11.28 34.66 -2.79
CA THR A 61 -10.22 34.80 -3.83
C THR A 61 -9.27 33.61 -4.02
N ASP A 62 -9.62 32.41 -3.57
CA ASP A 62 -8.79 31.19 -3.68
C ASP A 62 -7.34 31.36 -3.16
N ALA A 63 -7.12 32.35 -2.28
CA ALA A 63 -5.80 32.71 -1.77
C ALA A 63 -5.24 31.68 -0.77
N GLY A 64 -6.10 30.81 -0.24
CA GLY A 64 -5.67 29.67 0.56
C GLY A 64 -5.10 30.03 1.93
N LEU A 65 -4.15 29.25 2.39
CA LEU A 65 -3.47 29.38 3.67
C LEU A 65 -2.69 30.68 3.75
N LEU A 66 -2.94 31.49 4.78
CA LEU A 66 -2.36 32.84 4.90
C LEU A 66 -1.20 32.89 5.91
N GLY A 67 -1.34 32.19 7.03
CA GLY A 67 -0.36 32.26 8.13
C GLY A 67 -0.90 31.71 9.44
N TRP A 68 -0.19 31.99 10.53
CA TRP A 68 -0.66 31.72 11.88
C TRP A 68 -0.45 32.91 12.82
N GLY A 69 -1.15 32.86 13.95
CA GLY A 69 -1.12 33.88 14.98
C GLY A 69 -1.53 33.36 16.34
N GLU A 70 -1.68 34.28 17.28
CA GLU A 70 -2.09 33.98 18.65
C GLU A 70 -3.30 34.84 19.07
N ILE A 71 -4.08 34.33 20.01
CA ILE A 71 -5.15 35.09 20.66
C ILE A 71 -4.53 35.98 21.73
N ILE A 72 -4.70 37.30 21.60
CA ILE A 72 -4.14 38.28 22.54
C ILE A 72 -5.18 38.86 23.49
N ASN A 73 -6.47 38.75 23.16
CA ASN A 73 -7.55 39.24 24.01
C ASN A 73 -8.87 38.49 23.74
N VAL A 74 -9.65 38.24 24.79
CA VAL A 74 -10.99 37.64 24.72
C VAL A 74 -11.93 38.41 25.65
N VAL A 75 -12.99 38.99 25.09
CA VAL A 75 -13.97 39.80 25.84
C VAL A 75 -15.38 39.30 25.59
N THR A 76 -16.09 38.93 26.65
CA THR A 76 -17.52 38.61 26.59
C THR A 76 -18.33 39.87 26.86
N GLY A 77 -18.98 40.40 25.83
CA GLY A 77 -19.84 41.58 25.88
C GLY A 77 -21.30 41.25 26.22
N ALA A 78 -22.15 42.28 26.16
CA ALA A 78 -23.58 42.14 26.38
C ALA A 78 -24.22 41.13 25.40
N GLN A 79 -25.27 40.42 25.84
CA GLN A 79 -25.97 39.37 25.07
C GLN A 79 -25.12 38.13 24.72
N ASN A 80 -24.13 37.76 25.56
CA ASN A 80 -23.24 36.61 25.35
C ASN A 80 -22.41 36.66 24.05
N LYS A 81 -22.12 37.87 23.57
CA LYS A 81 -21.25 38.10 22.41
C LYS A 81 -19.79 38.00 22.80
N ILE A 82 -19.03 37.10 22.18
CA ILE A 82 -17.61 36.92 22.47
C ILE A 82 -16.79 37.60 21.38
N HIS A 83 -15.92 38.51 21.77
CA HIS A 83 -14.95 39.18 20.90
C HIS A 83 -13.58 38.57 21.15
N VAL A 84 -12.94 38.08 20.09
CA VAL A 84 -11.60 37.51 20.16
C VAL A 84 -10.70 38.35 19.26
N GLN A 85 -9.61 38.85 19.85
CA GLN A 85 -8.58 39.59 19.12
C GLN A 85 -7.39 38.67 18.85
N PHE A 86 -7.03 38.58 17.58
CA PHE A 86 -5.90 37.79 17.10
C PHE A 86 -4.76 38.71 16.70
N LYS A 87 -3.53 38.26 16.92
CA LYS A 87 -2.30 38.88 16.42
C LYS A 87 -1.63 37.95 15.43
N PHE A 88 -1.37 38.45 14.24
CA PHE A 88 -0.68 37.71 13.19
C PHE A 88 0.82 37.59 13.51
N LYS A 89 1.38 36.37 13.42
CA LYS A 89 2.78 36.10 13.83
C LYS A 89 3.68 35.77 12.66
N GLU A 90 3.18 34.99 11.71
CA GLU A 90 4.02 34.48 10.63
C GLU A 90 3.15 34.20 9.40
N THR A 91 3.67 34.53 8.23
CA THR A 91 3.02 34.30 6.94
C THR A 91 3.37 32.92 6.40
N PHE A 92 2.41 32.26 5.79
CA PHE A 92 2.60 30.99 5.11
C PHE A 92 2.59 31.15 3.59
N LYS A 93 3.09 30.12 2.90
CA LYS A 93 2.84 29.91 1.47
C LYS A 93 1.33 29.79 1.26
N SER A 94 0.87 30.39 0.16
CA SER A 94 -0.52 30.30 -0.29
C SER A 94 -0.83 28.87 -0.73
N LEU A 95 -1.38 28.07 0.19
CA LEU A 95 -1.76 26.68 -0.05
C LEU A 95 -3.29 26.54 -0.02
N THR A 96 -3.87 25.99 -1.08
CA THR A 96 -5.32 25.79 -1.15
C THR A 96 -5.77 24.65 -0.27
N THR A 97 -7.08 24.61 0.02
CA THR A 97 -7.75 23.48 0.67
C THR A 97 -7.47 22.17 -0.05
N GLU A 98 -7.46 22.17 -1.38
CA GLU A 98 -7.19 21.01 -2.22
C GLU A 98 -5.76 20.50 -2.02
N TYR A 99 -4.80 21.39 -1.81
CA TYR A 99 -3.43 21.00 -1.44
C TYR A 99 -3.38 20.39 -0.04
N LEU A 100 -4.00 21.04 0.95
CA LEU A 100 -3.96 20.59 2.34
C LEU A 100 -4.65 19.23 2.52
N LYS A 101 -5.77 19.00 1.81
CA LYS A 101 -6.48 17.70 1.78
C LYS A 101 -5.68 16.57 1.14
N ARG A 102 -4.48 16.80 0.60
CA ARG A 102 -3.59 15.70 0.18
C ARG A 102 -3.09 14.88 1.38
N SER A 103 -3.09 15.46 2.58
CA SER A 103 -2.82 14.73 3.83
C SER A 103 -4.11 14.12 4.36
N GLU A 104 -4.10 12.81 4.67
CA GLU A 104 -5.27 12.09 5.21
C GLU A 104 -5.80 12.73 6.51
N ALA A 105 -4.89 13.16 7.40
CA ALA A 105 -5.26 13.82 8.65
C ALA A 105 -6.02 15.15 8.40
N LEU A 106 -5.53 15.96 7.46
CA LEU A 106 -6.16 17.24 7.13
C LEU A 106 -7.41 17.06 6.27
N GLU A 107 -7.45 16.06 5.39
CA GLU A 107 -8.65 15.69 4.65
C GLU A 107 -9.79 15.33 5.60
N PHE A 108 -9.52 14.40 6.53
CA PHE A 108 -10.48 14.02 7.55
C PHE A 108 -10.94 15.25 8.35
N ARG A 109 -9.99 16.04 8.87
CA ARG A 109 -10.32 17.24 9.65
C ARG A 109 -11.20 18.21 8.87
N MET A 110 -10.79 18.60 7.66
CA MET A 110 -11.49 19.60 6.85
C MET A 110 -12.88 19.12 6.42
N ASN A 111 -13.04 17.83 6.12
CA ASN A 111 -14.35 17.25 5.81
C ASN A 111 -15.27 17.15 7.05
N HIS A 112 -14.70 17.18 8.27
CA HIS A 112 -15.43 17.12 9.54
C HIS A 112 -15.46 18.45 10.31
N MET A 113 -14.99 19.56 9.71
CA MET A 113 -15.16 20.90 10.28
C MET A 113 -16.64 21.25 10.24
N LYS A 114 -17.28 21.22 11.41
CA LYS A 114 -18.73 21.49 11.57
C LYS A 114 -19.03 22.99 11.54
N GLU A 115 -18.02 23.82 11.75
CA GLU A 115 -18.15 25.24 11.92
C GLU A 115 -17.55 25.95 10.69
N SER A 116 -18.25 26.95 10.18
CA SER A 116 -17.91 27.64 8.93
C SER A 116 -16.85 28.72 9.11
N LEU A 117 -16.65 29.22 10.34
CA LEU A 117 -15.72 30.31 10.62
C LEU A 117 -14.54 29.85 11.50
N PHE A 118 -14.81 29.33 12.68
CA PHE A 118 -13.79 29.07 13.70
C PHE A 118 -13.94 27.65 14.25
N ASN A 119 -12.91 26.81 14.05
CA ASN A 119 -12.92 25.40 14.44
C ASN A 119 -11.74 25.09 15.34
N LYS A 120 -11.94 24.22 16.34
CA LYS A 120 -10.85 23.65 17.11
C LYS A 120 -10.15 22.55 16.30
N ILE A 121 -8.82 22.57 16.32
CA ILE A 121 -7.96 21.55 15.70
C ILE A 121 -7.02 20.96 16.76
N SER A 122 -6.41 19.82 16.48
CA SER A 122 -5.40 19.23 17.36
C SER A 122 -4.05 19.93 17.22
N TYR A 123 -3.16 19.67 18.18
CA TYR A 123 -1.77 20.12 18.11
C TYR A 123 -1.06 19.58 16.86
N ASP A 124 -1.19 18.29 16.58
CA ASP A 124 -0.54 17.64 15.44
C ASP A 124 -1.04 18.21 14.10
N GLU A 125 -2.34 18.50 14.00
CA GLU A 125 -2.92 19.16 12.83
C GLU A 125 -2.34 20.58 12.64
N PHE A 126 -2.20 21.34 13.73
CA PHE A 126 -1.63 22.69 13.69
C PHE A 126 -0.15 22.67 13.25
N GLU A 127 0.68 21.82 13.85
CA GLU A 127 2.10 21.72 13.51
C GLU A 127 2.30 21.21 12.08
N LEU A 128 1.47 20.28 11.61
CA LEU A 128 1.48 19.85 10.20
C LEU A 128 1.16 21.02 9.26
N ILE A 129 0.08 21.78 9.52
CA ILE A 129 -0.28 22.94 8.69
C ILE A 129 0.84 23.99 8.71
N LYS A 130 1.46 24.21 9.88
CA LYS A 130 2.59 25.13 10.01
C LYS A 130 3.80 24.67 9.20
N GLY A 131 4.15 23.38 9.25
CA GLY A 131 5.23 22.81 8.45
C GLY A 131 4.97 22.92 6.94
N LEU A 132 3.72 22.67 6.51
CA LEU A 132 3.32 22.87 5.11
C LEU A 132 3.37 24.34 4.69
N GLY A 133 2.86 25.23 5.55
CA GLY A 133 2.79 26.66 5.30
C GLY A 133 4.16 27.35 5.27
N THR A 134 5.10 26.94 6.10
CA THR A 134 6.50 27.41 6.05
C THR A 134 7.26 26.78 4.89
N GLY A 135 6.85 25.58 4.47
CA GLY A 135 7.50 24.80 3.43
C GLY A 135 8.60 23.87 3.95
N ASP A 136 8.70 23.72 5.28
CA ASP A 136 9.57 22.74 5.94
C ASP A 136 9.12 21.30 5.63
N VAL A 137 7.81 21.14 5.38
CA VAL A 137 7.17 19.88 5.00
C VAL A 137 6.44 20.11 3.68
N SER A 138 6.39 19.10 2.81
CA SER A 138 5.53 19.07 1.64
C SER A 138 4.68 17.79 1.66
N VAL A 139 3.47 17.85 1.10
CA VAL A 139 2.71 16.63 0.83
C VAL A 139 3.01 16.19 -0.60
N PRO A 140 3.83 15.15 -0.80
CA PRO A 140 4.14 14.65 -2.15
C PRO A 140 2.86 14.15 -2.81
N ARG A 141 2.70 14.46 -4.10
CA ARG A 141 1.75 13.71 -4.94
C ARG A 141 2.45 12.52 -5.53
N TYR A 142 1.66 11.48 -5.74
CA TYR A 142 2.14 10.23 -6.26
C TYR A 142 1.52 10.00 -7.63
N PHE A 143 2.35 9.63 -8.58
CA PHE A 143 1.92 9.30 -9.93
C PHE A 143 2.50 7.95 -10.33
N TYR A 144 1.81 7.32 -11.25
CA TYR A 144 2.25 6.14 -11.97
C TYR A 144 2.57 6.57 -13.40
N MET A 145 3.72 6.16 -13.93
CA MET A 145 4.12 6.49 -15.29
C MET A 145 4.59 5.23 -16.03
N ALA A 146 3.96 4.95 -17.16
CA ALA A 146 4.29 3.82 -18.01
C ALA A 146 5.23 4.26 -19.14
N GLU A 147 6.44 3.72 -19.13
CA GLU A 147 7.46 3.96 -20.14
C GLU A 147 8.04 2.66 -20.69
N THR A 148 8.86 2.81 -21.73
CA THR A 148 9.62 1.74 -22.38
C THR A 148 11.12 2.02 -22.36
N ILE A 149 11.52 3.14 -21.74
CA ILE A 149 12.90 3.60 -21.61
C ILE A 149 13.54 2.84 -20.45
N SER A 150 14.83 2.49 -20.58
CA SER A 150 15.64 2.01 -19.47
C SER A 150 16.19 3.20 -18.68
N PHE A 151 16.02 3.17 -17.37
CA PHE A 151 16.41 4.25 -16.47
C PHE A 151 17.65 3.86 -15.66
N GLU A 152 18.48 4.85 -15.33
CA GLU A 152 19.65 4.73 -14.47
C GLU A 152 19.49 5.65 -13.25
N PRO A 153 19.76 5.16 -12.02
CA PRO A 153 19.68 5.98 -10.80
C PRO A 153 20.53 7.26 -10.87
N GLY A 154 19.93 8.40 -10.54
CA GLY A 154 20.57 9.71 -10.51
C GLY A 154 20.43 10.54 -11.79
N GLU A 155 20.06 9.92 -12.91
CA GLU A 155 19.96 10.60 -14.21
C GLU A 155 18.62 11.32 -14.41
N THR A 156 18.64 12.37 -15.25
CA THR A 156 17.45 13.14 -15.62
C THR A 156 17.00 12.80 -17.03
N TYR A 157 15.72 12.46 -17.16
CA TYR A 157 15.10 12.01 -18.41
C TYR A 157 14.02 12.97 -18.88
N THR A 158 13.99 13.23 -20.18
CA THR A 158 12.92 13.98 -20.82
C THR A 158 11.78 13.06 -21.22
N ILE A 159 10.59 13.34 -20.70
CA ILE A 159 9.38 12.60 -21.01
C ILE A 159 8.45 13.51 -21.82
N TYR A 160 8.31 13.22 -23.11
CA TYR A 160 7.41 13.97 -23.98
C TYR A 160 5.94 13.65 -23.65
N THR A 161 5.10 14.68 -23.67
CA THR A 161 3.67 14.57 -23.35
C THR A 161 2.81 14.19 -24.57
N HIS A 162 3.40 14.24 -25.76
CA HIS A 162 2.81 13.86 -27.03
C HIS A 162 3.65 12.77 -27.72
N ASN A 163 3.06 11.99 -28.60
CA ASN A 163 3.80 11.11 -29.50
C ASN A 163 4.49 11.91 -30.63
N VAL A 164 5.27 11.24 -31.48
CA VAL A 164 6.02 11.88 -32.59
C VAL A 164 5.12 12.62 -33.58
N ASN A 165 3.85 12.20 -33.71
CA ASN A 165 2.84 12.81 -34.57
C ASN A 165 2.08 13.95 -33.88
N GLY A 166 2.41 14.29 -32.62
CA GLY A 166 1.78 15.39 -31.89
C GLY A 166 0.44 15.04 -31.26
N ILE A 167 0.10 13.75 -31.19
CA ILE A 167 -1.08 13.26 -30.47
C ILE A 167 -0.73 13.18 -28.99
N LYS A 168 -1.60 13.77 -28.15
CA LYS A 168 -1.47 13.72 -26.68
C LYS A 168 -1.37 12.28 -26.20
N ARG A 169 -0.40 11.99 -25.34
CA ARG A 169 -0.33 10.70 -24.64
C ARG A 169 -1.55 10.56 -23.74
N ASN A 170 -2.02 9.32 -23.58
CA ASN A 170 -3.14 9.05 -22.70
C ASN A 170 -2.79 9.47 -21.27
N GLY A 171 -3.74 10.15 -20.61
CA GLY A 171 -3.52 10.71 -19.28
C GLY A 171 -2.96 12.13 -19.31
N TYR A 172 -2.99 12.80 -20.48
CA TYR A 172 -2.39 14.12 -20.69
C TYR A 172 -2.63 15.14 -19.57
N HIS A 173 -3.86 15.20 -19.06
CA HIS A 173 -4.25 16.12 -18.00
C HIS A 173 -3.44 15.95 -16.69
N HIS A 174 -2.87 14.77 -16.42
CA HIS A 174 -1.97 14.59 -15.29
C HIS A 174 -0.62 15.27 -15.49
N TYR A 175 -0.09 15.35 -16.72
CA TYR A 175 1.14 16.11 -16.98
C TYR A 175 0.99 17.60 -16.67
N THR A 176 -0.21 18.16 -16.87
CA THR A 176 -0.50 19.56 -16.53
C THR A 176 -0.67 19.79 -15.02
N GLN A 177 -0.79 18.72 -14.24
CA GLN A 177 -0.92 18.78 -12.79
C GLN A 177 0.43 18.63 -12.09
N LEU A 178 1.42 17.94 -12.67
CA LEU A 178 2.72 17.63 -12.06
C LEU A 178 3.48 18.89 -11.62
N GLU A 179 3.96 18.92 -10.39
CA GLU A 179 4.84 19.96 -9.83
C GLU A 179 6.21 19.36 -9.52
N VAL A 180 7.24 20.21 -9.48
CA VAL A 180 8.59 19.79 -9.11
C VAL A 180 8.57 19.14 -7.71
N GLY A 181 9.18 17.96 -7.59
CA GLY A 181 9.21 17.15 -6.37
C GLY A 181 8.10 16.10 -6.24
N ASP A 182 7.09 16.10 -7.12
CA ASP A 182 6.10 15.02 -7.16
C ASP A 182 6.78 13.68 -7.43
N GLN A 183 6.34 12.64 -6.72
CA GLN A 183 6.89 11.30 -6.77
C GLN A 183 6.21 10.47 -7.86
N ILE A 184 7.00 9.70 -8.60
CA ILE A 184 6.54 8.91 -9.74
C ILE A 184 7.04 7.48 -9.59
N LEU A 185 6.14 6.51 -9.64
CA LEU A 185 6.48 5.10 -9.83
C LEU A 185 6.59 4.81 -11.32
N ILE A 186 7.75 4.27 -11.72
CA ILE A 186 8.05 3.94 -13.11
C ILE A 186 7.65 2.51 -13.38
N TYR A 187 6.69 2.35 -14.28
CA TYR A 187 6.29 1.08 -14.84
C TYR A 187 6.92 0.89 -16.21
N ASN A 188 7.63 -0.22 -16.38
CA ASN A 188 8.28 -0.55 -17.63
C ASN A 188 7.55 -1.69 -18.34
N ARG A 189 7.03 -1.38 -19.54
CA ARG A 189 6.28 -2.33 -20.37
C ARG A 189 7.13 -3.49 -20.89
N TYR A 190 8.44 -3.29 -21.01
CA TYR A 190 9.39 -4.30 -21.50
C TYR A 190 10.05 -5.10 -20.37
N SER A 191 9.87 -4.68 -19.11
CA SER A 191 10.38 -5.40 -17.94
C SER A 191 9.30 -6.28 -17.32
N ASN A 192 8.80 -7.26 -18.08
CA ASN A 192 7.71 -8.16 -17.66
C ASN A 192 6.49 -7.40 -17.10
N GLN A 193 6.18 -6.22 -17.67
CA GLN A 193 5.04 -5.42 -17.23
C GLN A 193 5.11 -5.12 -15.71
N SER A 194 6.23 -4.55 -15.25
CA SER A 194 6.48 -4.34 -13.82
C SER A 194 6.74 -2.88 -13.47
N VAL A 195 6.40 -2.50 -12.24
CA VAL A 195 6.95 -1.29 -11.60
C VAL A 195 8.39 -1.59 -11.21
N ILE A 196 9.34 -0.79 -11.68
CA ILE A 196 10.78 -1.06 -11.60
C ILE A 196 11.56 -0.03 -10.78
N GLY A 197 10.98 1.14 -10.51
CA GLY A 197 11.70 2.16 -9.75
C GLY A 197 10.90 3.39 -9.42
N ARG A 198 11.57 4.31 -8.75
CA ARG A 198 11.04 5.58 -8.30
C ARG A 198 11.76 6.74 -9.00
N ALA A 199 11.00 7.74 -9.38
CA ALA A 199 11.48 9.00 -9.92
C ALA A 199 10.76 10.17 -9.24
N GLU A 200 11.27 11.37 -9.47
CA GLU A 200 10.59 12.61 -9.10
C GLU A 200 10.55 13.57 -10.29
N VAL A 201 9.58 14.48 -10.29
CA VAL A 201 9.54 15.56 -11.29
C VAL A 201 10.66 16.55 -10.99
N ALA A 202 11.58 16.72 -11.94
CA ALA A 202 12.66 17.69 -11.88
C ALA A 202 12.26 19.02 -12.53
N HIS A 203 11.47 18.97 -13.61
CA HIS A 203 10.97 20.15 -14.31
C HIS A 203 9.51 19.96 -14.73
N HIS A 204 8.69 20.95 -14.37
CA HIS A 204 7.30 21.05 -14.80
C HIS A 204 7.18 21.06 -16.35
N ILE A 205 5.97 20.80 -16.86
CA ILE A 205 5.67 20.84 -18.29
C ILE A 205 6.16 22.13 -18.95
N HIS A 206 6.94 21.98 -20.02
CA HIS A 206 7.50 23.08 -20.78
C HIS A 206 7.64 22.68 -22.26
N THR A 207 7.82 23.67 -23.13
CA THR A 207 8.03 23.45 -24.56
C THR A 207 9.52 23.55 -24.87
N ARG A 208 10.09 22.46 -25.38
CA ARG A 208 11.49 22.43 -25.85
C ARG A 208 11.61 23.00 -27.27
N PRO A 209 12.82 23.35 -27.73
CA PRO A 209 13.05 23.70 -29.14
C PRO A 209 12.54 22.60 -30.09
N PRO A 210 12.18 22.94 -31.35
CA PRO A 210 11.74 21.95 -32.33
C PRO A 210 12.80 20.88 -32.55
N GLU A 211 12.38 19.61 -32.54
CA GLU A 211 13.24 18.46 -32.74
C GLU A 211 12.90 17.75 -34.05
N ALA A 212 13.94 17.36 -34.80
CA ALA A 212 13.76 16.69 -36.08
C ALA A 212 13.00 15.37 -35.90
N GLY A 213 11.96 15.16 -36.72
CA GLY A 213 11.12 13.96 -36.67
C GLY A 213 9.98 13.99 -35.63
N ARG A 214 9.78 15.11 -34.92
CA ARG A 214 8.64 15.29 -34.00
C ARG A 214 7.84 16.54 -34.35
N THR A 215 6.51 16.46 -34.30
CA THR A 215 5.64 17.62 -34.52
C THR A 215 5.34 18.42 -33.25
N ASN A 216 5.63 17.85 -32.07
CA ASN A 216 5.45 18.51 -30.77
C ASN A 216 6.60 18.14 -29.81
N SER A 217 7.15 19.18 -29.17
CA SER A 217 8.31 19.14 -28.27
C SER A 217 7.96 19.48 -26.82
N THR A 218 6.67 19.47 -26.45
CA THR A 218 6.25 19.66 -25.06
C THR A 218 6.61 18.43 -24.23
N ALA A 219 7.30 18.65 -23.12
CA ALA A 219 7.84 17.60 -22.27
C ALA A 219 7.83 18.02 -20.79
N ILE A 220 8.04 17.03 -19.92
CA ILE A 220 8.49 17.21 -18.53
C ILE A 220 9.91 16.64 -18.41
N GLU A 221 10.60 16.97 -17.32
CA GLU A 221 11.83 16.27 -16.93
C GLU A 221 11.61 15.56 -15.61
N ILE A 222 12.04 14.31 -15.54
CA ILE A 222 12.01 13.51 -14.32
C ILE A 222 13.43 13.10 -13.95
N ARG A 223 13.76 13.12 -12.67
CA ARG A 223 15.00 12.57 -12.13
C ARG A 223 14.70 11.17 -11.60
N TYR A 224 15.36 10.16 -12.15
CA TYR A 224 15.21 8.80 -11.66
C TYR A 224 16.01 8.65 -10.36
N ILE A 225 15.35 8.22 -9.29
CA ILE A 225 15.92 8.20 -7.94
C ILE A 225 16.64 6.88 -7.71
N GLU A 226 15.92 5.77 -7.84
CA GLU A 226 16.44 4.44 -7.55
C GLU A 226 15.58 3.36 -8.20
N ASP A 227 16.20 2.20 -8.41
CA ASP A 227 15.49 0.97 -8.73
C ASP A 227 14.81 0.43 -7.47
N ILE A 228 13.67 -0.22 -7.65
CA ILE A 228 12.99 -0.98 -6.61
C ILE A 228 12.83 -2.42 -7.08
N PRO A 229 12.74 -3.41 -6.17
CA PRO A 229 12.44 -4.78 -6.58
C PRO A 229 11.17 -4.84 -7.46
N PRO A 230 11.24 -5.41 -8.67
CA PRO A 230 10.15 -5.28 -9.62
C PRO A 230 8.83 -5.89 -9.13
N VAL A 231 7.72 -5.18 -9.31
CA VAL A 231 6.37 -5.68 -9.01
C VAL A 231 5.57 -5.80 -10.29
N SER A 232 5.26 -7.04 -10.69
CA SER A 232 4.53 -7.31 -11.93
C SER A 232 3.08 -6.82 -11.89
N LEU A 233 2.53 -6.53 -13.06
CA LEU A 233 1.12 -6.17 -13.24
C LEU A 233 0.17 -7.21 -12.65
N MET A 234 0.48 -8.49 -12.86
CA MET A 234 -0.29 -9.60 -12.30
C MET A 234 -0.33 -9.52 -10.76
N THR A 235 0.81 -9.20 -10.15
CA THR A 235 0.93 -9.07 -8.70
C THR A 235 0.18 -7.85 -8.19
N LEU A 236 0.34 -6.69 -8.84
CA LEU A 236 -0.39 -5.46 -8.50
C LEU A 236 -1.92 -5.66 -8.52
N ASN A 237 -2.44 -6.37 -9.53
CA ASN A 237 -3.86 -6.65 -9.67
C ASN A 237 -4.44 -7.57 -8.59
N LYS A 238 -3.60 -8.32 -7.86
CA LYS A 238 -4.03 -9.14 -6.72
C LYS A 238 -4.26 -8.30 -5.44
N HIS A 239 -3.69 -7.10 -5.34
CA HIS A 239 -3.76 -6.29 -4.13
C HIS A 239 -5.12 -5.58 -3.96
N PRO A 240 -5.83 -5.70 -2.82
CA PRO A 240 -7.18 -5.17 -2.65
C PRO A 240 -7.35 -3.66 -2.91
N LYS A 241 -6.32 -2.86 -2.65
CA LYS A 241 -6.32 -1.40 -2.88
C LYS A 241 -5.93 -0.99 -4.31
N LEU A 242 -5.40 -1.93 -5.10
CA LEU A 242 -4.87 -1.69 -6.46
C LEU A 242 -5.65 -2.44 -7.54
N LYS A 243 -6.41 -3.49 -7.17
CA LYS A 243 -7.30 -4.21 -8.07
C LYS A 243 -8.29 -3.25 -8.72
N ASN A 244 -8.55 -3.46 -10.01
CA ASN A 244 -9.48 -2.67 -10.82
C ASN A 244 -9.05 -1.21 -11.09
N LEU A 245 -7.81 -0.81 -10.78
CA LEU A 245 -7.31 0.47 -11.26
C LEU A 245 -7.27 0.46 -12.79
N TYR A 246 -7.95 1.42 -13.42
CA TYR A 246 -8.14 1.46 -14.87
C TYR A 246 -6.83 1.50 -15.67
N PHE A 247 -5.74 1.98 -15.06
CA PHE A 247 -4.41 2.06 -15.66
C PHE A 247 -3.50 0.85 -15.38
N LEU A 248 -3.96 -0.10 -14.55
CA LEU A 248 -3.31 -1.39 -14.28
C LEU A 248 -4.01 -2.56 -14.98
N GLN A 249 -4.88 -2.29 -15.96
CA GLN A 249 -5.48 -3.31 -16.81
C GLN A 249 -4.51 -3.67 -17.96
N GLU A 250 -4.50 -4.93 -18.42
CA GLU A 250 -3.59 -5.39 -19.48
C GLU A 250 -3.71 -4.58 -20.78
N ASN A 251 -4.92 -4.10 -21.09
CA ASN A 251 -5.20 -3.29 -22.27
C ASN A 251 -5.07 -1.76 -22.02
N ALA A 252 -4.70 -1.35 -20.81
CA ALA A 252 -4.62 0.04 -20.44
C ALA A 252 -3.51 0.75 -21.24
N LYS A 253 -3.91 1.73 -22.04
CA LYS A 253 -2.97 2.54 -22.82
C LYS A 253 -2.48 3.77 -22.06
N GLN A 254 -2.73 3.87 -20.76
CA GLN A 254 -2.36 5.05 -19.99
C GLN A 254 -0.85 5.22 -19.91
N ALA A 255 -0.38 6.44 -20.18
CA ALA A 255 1.04 6.79 -20.05
C ALA A 255 1.34 7.33 -18.65
N ILE A 256 0.37 8.01 -18.04
CA ILE A 256 0.48 8.54 -16.69
C ILE A 256 -0.89 8.47 -16.00
N ALA A 257 -0.89 8.25 -14.69
CA ALA A 257 -2.06 8.29 -13.84
C ALA A 257 -1.70 8.80 -12.43
N SER A 258 -2.66 9.42 -11.74
CA SER A 258 -2.50 9.76 -10.32
C SER A 258 -2.66 8.55 -9.42
N LEU A 259 -1.88 8.48 -8.35
CA LEU A 259 -2.01 7.52 -7.26
C LEU A 259 -2.43 8.24 -5.98
N THR A 260 -3.27 7.59 -5.17
CA THR A 260 -3.43 8.00 -3.78
C THR A 260 -2.19 7.63 -2.97
N PRO A 261 -1.91 8.28 -1.83
CA PRO A 261 -0.83 7.88 -0.94
C PRO A 261 -0.93 6.39 -0.54
N THR A 262 -2.14 5.94 -0.24
CA THR A 262 -2.40 4.54 0.11
C THR A 262 -2.11 3.55 -1.03
N GLN A 263 -2.27 3.96 -2.29
CA GLN A 263 -1.92 3.13 -3.45
C GLN A 263 -0.40 3.13 -3.69
N PHE A 264 0.25 4.29 -3.58
CA PHE A 264 1.70 4.39 -3.69
C PHE A 264 2.40 3.52 -2.64
N GLU A 265 2.02 3.67 -1.38
CA GLU A 265 2.58 2.87 -0.29
C GLU A 265 2.31 1.38 -0.50
N ALA A 266 1.11 0.99 -0.95
CA ALA A 266 0.84 -0.41 -1.28
C ALA A 266 1.80 -0.97 -2.34
N ILE A 267 2.13 -0.21 -3.38
CA ILE A 267 3.07 -0.65 -4.42
C ILE A 267 4.50 -0.75 -3.86
N MET A 268 4.93 0.25 -3.09
CA MET A 268 6.25 0.26 -2.45
C MET A 268 6.42 -0.88 -1.45
N GLU A 269 5.39 -1.13 -0.65
CA GLU A 269 5.34 -2.25 0.28
C GLU A 269 5.37 -3.59 -0.45
N MET A 270 4.61 -3.73 -1.53
CA MET A 270 4.67 -4.94 -2.36
C MET A 270 6.08 -5.12 -2.93
N SER A 271 6.72 -4.06 -3.43
CA SER A 271 8.09 -4.11 -3.94
C SER A 271 9.08 -4.58 -2.90
N GLN A 272 9.09 -3.98 -1.70
CA GLN A 272 9.99 -4.37 -0.62
C GLN A 272 9.81 -5.82 -0.16
N ASN A 273 8.59 -6.35 -0.30
CA ASN A 273 8.29 -7.73 0.05
C ASN A 273 8.24 -8.68 -1.17
N GLY A 274 8.85 -8.31 -2.30
CA GLY A 274 8.97 -9.20 -3.48
C GLY A 274 7.66 -9.47 -4.22
N GLY A 275 6.72 -8.52 -4.19
CA GLY A 275 5.36 -8.67 -4.69
C GLY A 275 4.40 -9.34 -3.70
N MET A 276 4.88 -9.76 -2.53
CA MET A 276 4.05 -10.38 -1.50
C MET A 276 3.88 -9.44 -0.31
N LYS A 277 2.74 -8.74 -0.20
CA LYS A 277 2.24 -8.45 1.15
C LYS A 277 1.11 -9.40 1.47
N GLY A 278 1.35 -10.14 2.56
CA GLY A 278 0.51 -11.19 3.07
C GLY A 278 -0.92 -10.73 3.25
N GLN A 279 -1.84 -11.65 2.97
CA GLN A 279 -3.16 -11.63 3.58
C GLN A 279 -3.10 -11.85 5.11
N PHE A 280 -1.92 -11.75 5.73
CA PHE A 280 -1.61 -12.22 7.07
C PHE A 280 -0.68 -11.22 7.76
N GLU A 281 -1.13 -10.71 8.91
CA GLU A 281 -0.32 -9.85 9.77
C GLU A 281 0.92 -10.62 10.25
N THR A 282 2.09 -10.14 9.86
CA THR A 282 3.39 -10.59 10.37
C THR A 282 3.60 -9.99 11.75
N VAL A 283 3.52 -10.81 12.80
CA VAL A 283 3.96 -10.44 14.14
C VAL A 283 5.31 -11.11 14.39
N GLY A 284 6.36 -10.28 14.46
CA GLY A 284 7.64 -10.51 15.14
C GLY A 284 8.41 -11.82 14.85
N HIS A 285 9.62 -11.67 14.30
CA HIS A 285 10.68 -12.67 14.48
C HIS A 285 10.92 -12.86 15.98
N SER A 286 10.44 -13.97 16.55
CA SER A 286 10.90 -14.41 17.86
C SER A 286 12.19 -15.19 17.64
N THR A 287 13.31 -14.64 18.10
CA THR A 287 14.59 -15.34 18.14
C THR A 287 14.44 -16.56 19.04
N GLY A 288 14.18 -17.72 18.44
CA GLY A 288 14.01 -18.97 19.15
C GLY A 288 14.24 -20.16 18.21
N GLU A 289 15.40 -20.79 18.37
CA GLU A 289 15.77 -22.11 17.87
C GLU A 289 15.86 -22.29 16.34
N SER A 290 17.05 -21.96 15.83
CA SER A 290 17.62 -22.54 14.62
C SER A 290 17.56 -24.08 14.66
N THR A 291 16.53 -24.65 14.05
CA THR A 291 16.40 -26.11 13.76
C THR A 291 16.37 -26.39 12.24
N GLY A 292 16.71 -25.38 11.42
CA GLY A 292 16.31 -25.28 10.02
C GLY A 292 17.10 -26.06 8.97
N ASP A 293 18.08 -26.89 9.31
CA ASP A 293 18.89 -27.59 8.28
C ASP A 293 18.37 -28.98 7.87
N ASP A 294 17.46 -29.61 8.63
CA ASP A 294 17.05 -31.01 8.38
C ASP A 294 15.57 -31.24 8.02
N ILE A 295 14.72 -30.21 8.06
CA ILE A 295 13.27 -30.37 7.83
C ILE A 295 12.98 -30.33 6.32
N LYS A 296 12.63 -31.49 5.74
CA LYS A 296 12.29 -31.65 4.30
C LYS A 296 10.90 -32.27 4.12
N PRO A 297 9.83 -31.48 4.25
CA PRO A 297 8.45 -31.99 4.17
C PRO A 297 8.04 -32.34 2.73
N PHE A 298 8.75 -31.82 1.73
CA PHE A 298 8.51 -32.17 0.33
C PHE A 298 9.40 -33.34 -0.08
N ILE A 299 8.81 -34.37 -0.68
CA ILE A 299 9.51 -35.47 -1.33
C ILE A 299 9.15 -35.44 -2.81
N LEU A 300 10.12 -35.13 -3.65
CA LEU A 300 9.95 -35.10 -5.11
C LEU A 300 10.47 -36.39 -5.71
N LEU A 301 9.57 -37.18 -6.28
CA LEU A 301 9.87 -38.40 -7.01
C LEU A 301 10.01 -38.09 -8.49
N LEU A 302 11.19 -38.33 -9.04
CA LEU A 302 11.44 -38.24 -10.47
C LEU A 302 11.17 -39.60 -11.10
N ALA A 303 10.11 -39.69 -11.91
CA ALA A 303 9.68 -40.92 -12.56
C ALA A 303 9.69 -40.77 -14.08
N ASN A 304 9.91 -41.88 -14.80
CA ASN A 304 9.91 -41.87 -16.26
C ASN A 304 8.50 -42.07 -16.84
N ASP A 305 7.64 -42.77 -16.12
CA ASP A 305 6.23 -42.95 -16.47
C ASP A 305 5.28 -42.81 -15.28
N LYS A 306 4.03 -42.50 -15.59
CA LYS A 306 2.99 -42.22 -14.60
C LYS A 306 2.62 -43.40 -13.71
N SER A 307 2.59 -44.62 -14.26
CA SER A 307 2.22 -45.78 -13.46
C SER A 307 3.30 -46.11 -12.44
N GLU A 308 4.56 -46.02 -12.85
CA GLU A 308 5.72 -46.22 -12.00
C GLU A 308 5.81 -45.17 -10.89
N GLY A 309 5.67 -43.88 -11.24
CA GLY A 309 5.75 -42.78 -10.30
C GLY A 309 4.71 -42.86 -9.19
N LEU A 310 3.45 -43.15 -9.54
CA LEU A 310 2.36 -43.29 -8.56
C LEU A 310 2.54 -44.52 -7.65
N LYS A 311 2.93 -45.68 -8.21
CA LYS A 311 3.23 -46.88 -7.40
C LYS A 311 4.39 -46.64 -6.43
N ALA A 312 5.43 -45.92 -6.86
CA ALA A 312 6.54 -45.56 -6.01
C ALA A 312 6.12 -44.61 -4.88
N ALA A 313 5.25 -43.64 -5.17
CA ALA A 313 4.66 -42.76 -4.16
C ALA A 313 3.83 -43.53 -3.14
N GLU A 314 2.92 -44.39 -3.59
CA GLU A 314 2.10 -45.24 -2.71
C GLU A 314 2.99 -46.12 -1.82
N SER A 315 3.97 -46.82 -2.40
CA SER A 315 4.91 -47.66 -1.65
C SER A 315 5.72 -46.86 -0.62
N LEU A 316 6.11 -45.63 -0.94
CA LEU A 316 6.83 -44.75 -0.01
C LEU A 316 5.93 -44.33 1.16
N VAL A 317 4.68 -43.97 0.88
CA VAL A 317 3.70 -43.56 1.89
C VAL A 317 3.34 -44.74 2.80
N GLU A 318 3.13 -45.93 2.24
CA GLU A 318 2.88 -47.17 3.00
C GLU A 318 4.06 -47.54 3.89
N LYS A 319 5.31 -47.45 3.40
CA LYS A 319 6.53 -47.68 4.21
C LYS A 319 6.67 -46.69 5.36
N ALA A 320 6.08 -45.50 5.24
CA ALA A 320 6.02 -44.53 6.32
C ALA A 320 4.89 -44.80 7.34
N ASN A 321 4.15 -45.92 7.19
CA ASN A 321 2.93 -46.26 7.91
C ASN A 321 1.89 -45.13 7.82
N ALA A 322 1.72 -44.57 6.62
CA ALA A 322 0.76 -43.53 6.32
C ALA A 322 -0.19 -43.95 5.19
N THR A 323 -1.34 -43.28 5.09
CA THR A 323 -2.31 -43.48 4.01
C THR A 323 -2.13 -42.40 2.94
N PRO A 324 -2.02 -42.74 1.65
CA PRO A 324 -1.89 -41.74 0.60
C PRO A 324 -3.24 -41.09 0.28
N VAL A 325 -3.26 -39.76 0.23
CA VAL A 325 -4.35 -38.98 -0.36
C VAL A 325 -3.86 -38.42 -1.68
N ILE A 326 -4.33 -39.01 -2.78
CA ILE A 326 -3.79 -38.76 -4.12
C ILE A 326 -4.63 -37.71 -4.84
N THR A 327 -3.96 -36.71 -5.39
CA THR A 327 -4.54 -35.72 -6.31
C THR A 327 -3.62 -35.53 -7.52
N THR A 328 -4.11 -34.86 -8.56
CA THR A 328 -3.34 -34.56 -9.77
C THR A 328 -3.25 -33.05 -9.93
N ALA A 329 -2.05 -32.55 -10.18
CA ALA A 329 -1.81 -31.15 -10.44
C ALA A 329 -2.48 -30.69 -11.74
N HIS A 330 -2.91 -29.43 -11.74
CA HIS A 330 -3.45 -28.73 -12.89
C HIS A 330 -2.99 -27.26 -12.81
N PRO A 331 -2.89 -26.53 -13.93
CA PRO A 331 -2.58 -25.09 -13.91
C PRO A 331 -3.49 -24.23 -13.02
N ASP A 332 -4.72 -24.69 -12.76
CA ASP A 332 -5.68 -24.00 -11.88
C ASP A 332 -5.61 -24.46 -10.41
N PHE A 333 -4.62 -25.29 -10.07
CA PHE A 333 -4.42 -25.75 -8.70
C PHE A 333 -3.96 -24.57 -7.85
N SER A 334 -4.75 -24.22 -6.83
CA SER A 334 -4.60 -22.96 -6.10
C SER A 334 -4.32 -23.15 -4.62
N GLU A 335 -3.90 -22.07 -3.96
CA GLU A 335 -3.73 -22.00 -2.50
C GLU A 335 -5.00 -22.43 -1.74
N GLU A 336 -6.19 -22.11 -2.27
CA GLU A 336 -7.46 -22.50 -1.66
C GLU A 336 -7.62 -24.03 -1.55
N MET A 337 -7.03 -24.78 -2.49
CA MET A 337 -7.06 -26.24 -2.45
C MET A 337 -6.11 -26.81 -1.39
N LEU A 338 -5.02 -26.10 -1.07
CA LEU A 338 -4.04 -26.52 -0.07
C LEU A 338 -4.44 -26.09 1.35
N TYR A 339 -4.88 -24.85 1.51
CA TYR A 339 -5.10 -24.25 2.83
C TYR A 339 -6.58 -24.16 3.19
N GLY A 340 -7.47 -24.12 2.21
CA GLY A 340 -8.91 -24.05 2.41
C GLY A 340 -9.51 -22.70 2.06
N ARG A 341 -10.85 -22.64 2.00
CA ARG A 341 -11.61 -21.45 1.62
C ARG A 341 -12.99 -21.42 2.23
N TYR A 342 -13.59 -20.23 2.27
CA TYR A 342 -14.99 -20.08 2.61
C TYR A 342 -15.89 -20.45 1.42
N LEU A 343 -16.86 -21.33 1.67
CA LEU A 343 -17.89 -21.73 0.72
C LEU A 343 -19.28 -21.43 1.29
N PRO A 344 -20.24 -20.99 0.47
CA PRO A 344 -21.62 -20.91 0.90
C PRO A 344 -22.20 -22.33 1.07
N ASN A 345 -22.98 -22.54 2.12
CA ASN A 345 -23.84 -23.72 2.26
C ASN A 345 -25.20 -23.51 1.57
N GLU A 346 -26.07 -24.52 1.60
CA GLU A 346 -27.41 -24.49 0.99
C GLU A 346 -28.31 -23.37 1.56
N ALA A 347 -28.04 -22.90 2.78
CA ALA A 347 -28.74 -21.79 3.42
C ALA A 347 -28.09 -20.42 3.14
N GLY A 348 -27.04 -20.35 2.32
CA GLY A 348 -26.30 -19.12 2.00
C GLY A 348 -25.32 -18.66 3.09
N ALA A 349 -25.18 -19.41 4.19
CA ALA A 349 -24.18 -19.12 5.22
C ALA A 349 -22.80 -19.63 4.79
N MET A 350 -21.76 -18.85 5.05
CA MET A 350 -20.40 -19.24 4.71
C MET A 350 -19.85 -20.23 5.75
N TYR A 351 -19.33 -21.37 5.30
CA TYR A 351 -18.55 -22.29 6.11
C TYR A 351 -17.13 -22.40 5.55
N TYR A 352 -16.15 -22.58 6.45
CA TYR A 352 -14.77 -22.79 6.02
C TYR A 352 -14.58 -24.26 5.67
N ARG A 353 -14.16 -24.54 4.44
CA ARG A 353 -13.74 -25.86 4.00
C ARG A 353 -12.22 -25.93 4.03
N GLU A 354 -11.68 -26.85 4.82
CA GLU A 354 -10.24 -27.10 4.88
C GLU A 354 -9.71 -27.59 3.52
N GLY A 355 -8.46 -27.25 3.23
CA GLY A 355 -7.72 -27.72 2.06
C GLY A 355 -6.85 -28.92 2.43
N PHE A 356 -6.13 -29.49 1.46
CA PHE A 356 -5.36 -30.71 1.69
C PHE A 356 -4.36 -30.61 2.86
N ILE A 357 -3.61 -29.51 2.98
CA ILE A 357 -2.62 -29.39 4.06
C ILE A 357 -3.30 -29.18 5.40
N THR A 358 -4.28 -28.26 5.46
CA THR A 358 -4.98 -27.94 6.71
C THR A 358 -5.87 -29.07 7.20
N GLU A 359 -6.37 -29.92 6.30
CA GLU A 359 -7.17 -31.09 6.64
C GLU A 359 -6.30 -32.30 7.03
N LEU A 360 -5.22 -32.59 6.29
CA LEU A 360 -4.48 -33.84 6.44
C LEU A 360 -3.37 -33.75 7.50
N MET A 361 -2.67 -32.63 7.61
CA MET A 361 -1.53 -32.48 8.52
C MET A 361 -1.91 -32.61 10.02
N PRO A 362 -3.06 -32.06 10.49
CA PRO A 362 -3.42 -32.13 11.91
C PRO A 362 -4.06 -33.45 12.34
N LYS A 363 -4.43 -34.33 11.40
CA LYS A 363 -5.08 -35.61 11.72
C LYS A 363 -4.15 -36.51 12.54
N THR A 364 -4.75 -37.25 13.47
CA THR A 364 -4.06 -38.26 14.28
C THR A 364 -3.67 -39.47 13.43
N GLU A 365 -4.49 -39.80 12.44
CA GLU A 365 -4.15 -40.77 11.40
C GLU A 365 -3.08 -40.18 10.48
N ARG A 366 -1.99 -40.91 10.29
CA ARG A 366 -0.88 -40.46 9.44
C ARG A 366 -1.32 -40.54 7.99
N GLN A 367 -1.65 -39.40 7.38
CA GLN A 367 -2.06 -39.31 5.97
C GLN A 367 -1.09 -38.41 5.23
N TYR A 368 -0.54 -38.81 4.09
CA TYR A 368 0.34 -37.96 3.27
C TYR A 368 -0.37 -37.51 2.01
N LEU A 369 -0.11 -36.27 1.60
CA LEU A 369 -0.62 -35.74 0.33
C LEU A 369 0.30 -36.20 -0.81
N VAL A 370 -0.25 -36.90 -1.79
CA VAL A 370 0.45 -37.28 -3.01
C VAL A 370 -0.10 -36.44 -4.15
N ILE A 371 0.76 -35.70 -4.85
CA ILE A 371 0.38 -34.87 -6.00
C ILE A 371 1.10 -35.37 -7.24
N ASP A 372 0.33 -35.92 -8.18
CA ASP A 372 0.80 -36.34 -9.50
C ASP A 372 0.97 -35.15 -10.45
N GLN A 373 1.85 -35.29 -11.44
CA GLN A 373 2.18 -34.25 -12.43
C GLN A 373 2.66 -32.95 -11.78
N PHE A 374 3.49 -33.05 -10.75
CA PHE A 374 3.89 -31.95 -9.88
C PHE A 374 4.51 -30.77 -10.67
N GLU A 375 5.13 -31.03 -11.82
CA GLU A 375 5.65 -30.01 -12.75
C GLU A 375 4.60 -29.04 -13.30
N ARG A 376 3.31 -29.36 -13.17
CA ARG A 376 2.21 -28.52 -13.64
C ARG A 376 1.76 -27.50 -12.59
N LEU A 377 2.30 -27.55 -11.37
CA LEU A 377 2.00 -26.59 -10.32
C LEU A 377 2.83 -25.33 -10.48
N ASP A 378 2.21 -24.19 -10.19
CA ASP A 378 2.92 -23.00 -9.73
C ASP A 378 3.31 -23.21 -8.27
N LEU A 379 4.62 -23.27 -7.97
CA LEU A 379 5.10 -23.59 -6.62
C LEU A 379 4.93 -22.46 -5.61
N ASP A 380 4.60 -21.26 -6.06
CA ASP A 380 4.31 -20.12 -5.17
C ASP A 380 3.12 -20.41 -4.23
N ILE A 381 2.23 -21.32 -4.61
CA ILE A 381 1.13 -21.77 -3.75
C ILE A 381 1.61 -22.40 -2.43
N PHE A 382 2.87 -22.84 -2.35
CA PHE A 382 3.47 -23.39 -1.13
C PHE A 382 4.17 -22.35 -0.26
N GLN A 383 4.21 -21.08 -0.68
CA GLN A 383 5.00 -20.05 0.03
C GLN A 383 4.56 -19.87 1.48
N MET A 384 3.26 -19.91 1.76
CA MET A 384 2.75 -19.86 3.13
C MET A 384 3.33 -21.00 3.99
N PHE A 385 3.32 -22.22 3.47
CA PHE A 385 3.89 -23.36 4.16
C PHE A 385 5.40 -23.22 4.37
N ILE A 386 6.14 -22.76 3.36
CA ILE A 386 7.58 -22.49 3.44
C ILE A 386 7.89 -21.44 4.51
N ASN A 387 7.10 -20.36 4.59
CA ASN A 387 7.28 -19.34 5.62
C ASN A 387 7.11 -19.92 7.02
N VAL A 388 6.14 -20.83 7.24
CA VAL A 388 6.03 -21.55 8.52
C VAL A 388 7.29 -22.36 8.81
N LEU A 389 7.88 -23.03 7.81
CA LEU A 389 9.12 -23.79 7.97
C LEU A 389 10.34 -22.88 8.26
N GLU A 390 10.32 -21.64 7.78
CA GLU A 390 11.33 -20.62 8.08
C GLU A 390 11.15 -19.99 9.47
N GLY A 391 10.13 -20.39 10.23
CA GLY A 391 9.86 -19.95 11.59
C GLY A 391 8.91 -18.75 11.69
N TYR A 392 8.31 -18.33 10.58
CA TYR A 392 7.30 -17.28 10.60
C TYR A 392 5.96 -17.81 11.15
N GLU A 393 5.28 -16.97 11.92
CA GLU A 393 3.88 -17.18 12.24
C GLU A 393 3.01 -16.63 11.10
N MET A 394 2.24 -17.52 10.47
CA MET A 394 1.31 -17.18 9.41
C MET A 394 -0.10 -17.13 9.98
N THR A 395 -0.91 -16.18 9.54
CA THR A 395 -2.36 -16.26 9.75
C THR A 395 -2.99 -17.01 8.57
N LEU A 396 -4.20 -17.54 8.75
CA LEU A 396 -5.00 -18.17 7.71
C LEU A 396 -6.31 -17.41 7.57
N PRO A 397 -6.96 -17.43 6.39
CA PRO A 397 -8.22 -16.74 6.17
C PRO A 397 -9.37 -17.60 6.72
N ARG A 398 -9.24 -18.00 7.99
CA ARG A 398 -10.16 -18.80 8.80
C ARG A 398 -10.32 -18.07 10.13
N TYR A 399 -11.56 -17.80 10.51
CA TYR A 399 -11.87 -17.15 11.78
C TYR A 399 -12.11 -18.17 12.90
N ASN A 400 -11.57 -17.89 14.09
CA ASN A 400 -11.89 -18.55 15.34
C ASN A 400 -13.27 -18.13 15.86
N ARG A 401 -13.75 -18.80 16.91
CA ARG A 401 -15.05 -18.51 17.55
C ARG A 401 -15.16 -17.09 18.11
N ASP A 402 -14.03 -16.46 18.42
CA ASP A 402 -13.90 -15.10 18.92
C ASP A 402 -13.78 -14.04 17.80
N GLY A 403 -13.78 -14.46 16.53
CA GLY A 403 -13.64 -13.56 15.38
C GLY A 403 -12.19 -13.19 15.03
N SER A 404 -11.19 -13.76 15.71
CA SER A 404 -9.77 -13.61 15.33
C SER A 404 -9.38 -14.56 14.19
N MET A 405 -8.40 -14.19 13.36
CA MET A 405 -7.86 -15.12 12.35
C MET A 405 -7.01 -16.20 13.00
N VAL A 406 -7.13 -17.41 12.48
CA VAL A 406 -6.40 -18.59 12.91
C VAL A 406 -4.92 -18.44 12.56
N LYS A 407 -4.04 -18.79 13.52
CA LYS A 407 -2.57 -18.76 13.36
C LYS A 407 -2.01 -20.15 13.06
N TRP A 408 -0.97 -20.19 12.25
CA TRP A 408 -0.17 -21.35 11.90
C TRP A 408 1.31 -21.03 12.10
N SER A 409 1.97 -21.82 12.95
CA SER A 409 3.40 -21.67 13.22
C SER A 409 4.04 -23.00 13.58
N LEU A 410 5.33 -22.96 13.93
CA LEU A 410 6.05 -24.08 14.56
C LEU A 410 5.72 -24.23 16.06
N HIS A 411 5.13 -23.21 16.69
CA HIS A 411 4.86 -23.19 18.13
C HIS A 411 3.77 -24.19 18.54
N LYS A 412 3.84 -24.66 19.79
CA LYS A 412 2.89 -25.66 20.32
C LYS A 412 1.47 -25.13 20.47
N ASP A 413 1.32 -23.82 20.65
CA ASP A 413 0.04 -23.17 20.94
C ASP A 413 -0.64 -22.60 19.69
N SER A 414 -0.04 -22.75 18.49
CA SER A 414 -0.72 -22.35 17.25
C SER A 414 -1.80 -23.35 16.88
N PHE A 415 -2.89 -22.81 16.33
CA PHE A 415 -4.08 -23.59 15.99
C PHE A 415 -3.77 -24.68 14.97
N TYR A 416 -3.04 -24.35 13.90
CA TYR A 416 -2.35 -25.35 13.10
C TYR A 416 -0.90 -25.38 13.56
N ARG A 417 -0.43 -26.56 13.92
CA ARG A 417 0.97 -26.80 14.29
C ARG A 417 1.61 -27.59 13.16
N PHE A 418 2.76 -27.12 12.68
CA PHE A 418 3.54 -27.92 11.74
C PHE A 418 3.92 -29.28 12.36
N ASN A 419 3.62 -30.36 11.63
CA ASN A 419 4.00 -31.71 11.99
C ASN A 419 5.23 -32.14 11.18
N PRO A 420 6.43 -32.25 11.78
CA PRO A 420 7.66 -32.61 11.06
C PRO A 420 7.63 -34.05 10.50
N ASN A 421 6.68 -34.88 10.96
CA ASN A 421 6.49 -36.23 10.47
C ASN A 421 5.49 -36.34 9.31
N TRP A 422 4.90 -35.22 8.88
CA TRP A 422 3.94 -35.14 7.78
C TRP A 422 4.63 -34.67 6.50
N HIS A 423 4.28 -35.27 5.35
CA HIS A 423 4.97 -35.02 4.09
C HIS A 423 4.01 -34.82 2.92
N ILE A 424 4.46 -34.04 1.93
CA ILE A 424 3.88 -33.90 0.60
C ILE A 424 4.79 -34.64 -0.38
N VAL A 425 4.23 -35.62 -1.09
CA VAL A 425 4.94 -36.40 -2.11
C VAL A 425 4.54 -35.88 -3.48
N GLY A 426 5.43 -35.18 -4.16
CA GLY A 426 5.24 -34.75 -5.54
C GLY A 426 5.81 -35.78 -6.51
N VAL A 427 5.03 -36.27 -7.45
CA VAL A 427 5.51 -37.12 -8.55
C VAL A 427 5.67 -36.24 -9.77
N THR A 428 6.88 -36.16 -10.30
CA THR A 428 7.19 -35.37 -11.48
C THR A 428 7.90 -36.20 -12.54
N TYR A 429 7.67 -35.82 -13.79
CA TYR A 429 8.23 -36.47 -14.98
C TYR A 429 9.37 -35.68 -15.60
N LEU A 430 9.83 -34.63 -14.90
CA LEU A 430 10.99 -33.84 -15.29
C LEU A 430 12.30 -34.56 -14.98
N SER A 431 13.31 -34.28 -15.79
CA SER A 431 14.68 -34.64 -15.50
C SER A 431 15.25 -33.84 -14.32
N PRO A 432 16.32 -34.31 -13.66
CA PRO A 432 16.96 -33.58 -12.57
C PRO A 432 17.46 -32.18 -12.97
N GLN A 433 17.75 -31.93 -14.25
CA GLN A 433 18.18 -30.62 -14.75
C GLN A 433 16.98 -29.68 -14.87
N GLU A 434 15.89 -30.14 -15.50
CA GLU A 434 14.66 -29.38 -15.65
C GLU A 434 14.05 -29.00 -14.28
N VAL A 435 14.14 -29.88 -13.27
CA VAL A 435 13.74 -29.57 -11.90
C VAL A 435 14.52 -28.39 -11.31
N LYS A 436 15.82 -28.29 -11.57
CA LYS A 436 16.66 -27.19 -11.06
C LYS A 436 16.40 -25.88 -11.80
N GLU A 437 15.99 -25.96 -13.06
CA GLU A 437 15.66 -24.79 -13.88
C GLU A 437 14.26 -24.27 -13.57
N GLN A 438 13.30 -25.17 -13.37
CA GLN A 438 11.90 -24.82 -13.16
C GLN A 438 11.57 -24.48 -11.71
N PHE A 439 12.17 -25.16 -10.73
CA PHE A 439 11.81 -24.96 -9.32
C PHE A 439 12.78 -24.02 -8.61
N SER A 440 12.23 -23.12 -7.79
CA SER A 440 13.01 -22.10 -7.11
C SER A 440 14.00 -22.73 -6.10
N PRO A 441 15.20 -22.13 -5.91
CA PRO A 441 16.16 -22.59 -4.90
C PRO A 441 15.57 -22.62 -3.49
N GLN A 442 14.64 -21.70 -3.18
CA GLN A 442 13.95 -21.64 -1.89
C GLN A 442 13.08 -22.88 -1.66
N PHE A 443 12.28 -23.29 -2.65
CA PHE A 443 11.49 -24.52 -2.55
C PHE A 443 12.40 -25.76 -2.45
N LEU A 444 13.43 -25.83 -3.30
CA LEU A 444 14.34 -26.97 -3.35
C LEU A 444 15.11 -27.19 -2.03
N LYS A 445 15.34 -26.15 -1.23
CA LYS A 445 15.89 -26.25 0.13
C LYS A 445 15.08 -27.20 1.02
N TYR A 446 13.75 -27.16 0.90
CA TYR A 446 12.80 -27.96 1.69
C TYR A 446 12.35 -29.25 1.00
N ALA A 447 12.93 -29.55 -0.17
CA ALA A 447 12.62 -30.74 -0.94
C ALA A 447 13.71 -31.81 -0.86
N ARG A 448 13.29 -33.07 -0.74
CA ARG A 448 14.13 -34.25 -0.97
C ARG A 448 13.81 -34.80 -2.36
N ILE A 449 14.79 -34.74 -3.26
CA ILE A 449 14.66 -35.28 -4.61
C ILE A 449 15.11 -36.74 -4.63
N ILE A 450 14.29 -37.62 -5.17
CA ILE A 450 14.54 -39.07 -5.27
C ILE A 450 14.25 -39.51 -6.71
N GLN A 451 15.24 -40.10 -7.37
CA GLN A 451 15.02 -40.78 -8.63
C GLN A 451 14.34 -42.14 -8.37
N VAL A 452 13.19 -42.37 -8.99
CA VAL A 452 12.55 -43.68 -8.97
C VAL A 452 13.37 -44.64 -9.84
N LYS A 453 13.74 -45.78 -9.27
CA LYS A 453 14.46 -46.84 -9.99
C LYS A 453 13.45 -47.85 -10.52
N HIS A 454 13.68 -48.26 -11.77
CA HIS A 454 13.00 -49.39 -12.42
C HIS A 454 13.14 -50.70 -11.65
#